data_AF-A0A5C6DSB7-F1
#
_entry.id   AF-A0A5C6DSB7-F1
#
_cell.length_a   1.000
_cell.length_b   1.000
_cell.length_c   1.000
_cell.angle_alpha   90.00
_cell.angle_beta   90.00
_cell.angle_gamma   90.00
#
_symmetry.space_group_name_H-M   'P 1'
#
loop_
_entity.id
_entity.type
_entity.pdbx_description
1 polymer ?
#
loop_
_entity_poly.entity_id
_entity_poly.type
_entity_poly.pdbx_seq_one_letter_code
_entity_poly.pdbx_strand_id
1 'polypeptide(L)'
;MWNEPCKETECFMSGLERRNPGELEFHQAVREFTETVMPFVQENRKYKDAQILERMTEPDRIVIFRVAWEDEKGNIRANRA
;
A
#
# COMPACT_ATOMS: atom_id res chain seq x y z
N MET A 1 -14.14 6.43 20.73
CA MET A 1 -14.69 7.38 19.75
C MET A 1 -14.30 6.81 18.41
N TRP A 2 -15.19 6.02 17.81
CA TRP A 2 -14.90 5.34 16.55
C TRP A 2 -14.99 6.40 15.44
N ASN A 3 -13.90 6.60 14.70
CA ASN A 3 -13.88 7.46 13.51
C ASN A 3 -14.79 6.80 12.47
N GLU A 4 -15.91 7.42 12.15
CA GLU A 4 -16.61 7.09 10.92
C GLU A 4 -15.68 7.38 9.73
N PRO A 5 -15.62 6.50 8.71
CA PRO A 5 -14.78 6.73 7.55
C PRO A 5 -15.18 8.05 6.87
N CYS A 6 -14.21 8.96 6.77
CA CYS A 6 -14.39 10.21 6.06
C CYS A 6 -14.58 9.93 4.55
N LYS A 7 -15.47 10.67 3.88
CA LYS A 7 -15.75 10.52 2.44
C LYS A 7 -14.48 10.57 1.58
N GLU A 8 -13.50 11.39 1.97
CA GLU A 8 -12.20 11.48 1.30
C GLU A 8 -11.36 10.21 1.43
N THR A 9 -11.41 9.52 2.58
CA THR A 9 -10.72 8.23 2.75
C THR A 9 -11.27 7.20 1.76
N GLU A 10 -12.60 7.12 1.61
CA GLU A 10 -13.20 6.20 0.64
C GLU A 10 -12.85 6.55 -0.80
N CYS A 11 -12.84 7.84 -1.15
CA CYS A 11 -12.42 8.30 -2.48
C CYS A 11 -10.96 7.91 -2.76
N PHE A 12 -10.07 8.11 -1.80
CA PHE A 12 -8.66 7.73 -1.89
C PHE A 12 -8.50 6.21 -2.05
N MET A 13 -9.15 5.42 -1.19
CA MET A 13 -9.07 3.96 -1.20
C MET A 13 -9.60 3.36 -2.49
N SER A 14 -10.72 3.86 -3.02
CA SER A 14 -11.25 3.40 -4.31
C SER A 14 -10.24 3.59 -5.46
N GLY A 15 -9.50 4.71 -5.43
CA GLY A 15 -8.43 4.96 -6.39
C GLY A 15 -7.25 3.99 -6.23
N LEU A 16 -6.85 3.71 -4.99
CA LEU A 16 -5.75 2.80 -4.63
C LEU A 16 -6.06 1.34 -5.02
N GLU A 17 -7.23 0.84 -4.65
CA GLU A 17 -7.66 -0.54 -4.91
C GLU A 17 -7.73 -0.83 -6.41
N ARG A 18 -8.16 0.16 -7.21
CA ARG A 18 -8.19 0.06 -8.67
C ARG A 18 -6.79 -0.08 -9.29
N ARG A 19 -5.76 0.52 -8.70
CA ARG A 19 -4.37 0.44 -9.19
C ARG A 19 -3.67 -0.85 -8.75
N ASN A 20 -4.03 -1.38 -7.58
CA ASN A 20 -3.36 -2.51 -6.94
C ASN A 20 -4.34 -3.68 -6.73
N PRO A 21 -4.99 -4.22 -7.77
CA PRO A 21 -6.04 -5.21 -7.59
C PRO A 21 -5.49 -6.51 -6.97
N GLY A 22 -6.20 -7.05 -5.97
CA GLY A 22 -5.88 -8.33 -5.34
C GLY A 22 -4.88 -8.28 -4.18
N GLU A 23 -4.39 -7.09 -3.80
CA GLU A 23 -3.46 -6.91 -2.68
C GLU A 23 -4.21 -6.54 -1.38
N LEU A 24 -4.99 -7.48 -0.84
CA LEU A 24 -5.91 -7.21 0.28
C LEU A 24 -5.21 -6.72 1.55
N GLU A 25 -4.07 -7.31 1.90
CA GLU A 25 -3.28 -6.93 3.06
C GLU A 25 -2.70 -5.52 2.90
N PHE A 26 -2.30 -5.16 1.68
CA PHE A 26 -1.84 -3.80 1.38
C PHE A 26 -2.99 -2.79 1.48
N HIS A 27 -4.17 -3.11 0.94
CA HIS A 27 -5.35 -2.25 1.03
C HIS A 27 -5.76 -2.01 2.48
N GLN A 28 -5.77 -3.06 3.29
CA GLN A 28 -6.08 -2.96 4.72
C GLN A 28 -5.08 -2.05 5.44
N ALA A 29 -3.77 -2.28 5.26
CA ALA A 29 -2.74 -1.49 5.91
C ALA A 29 -2.82 0.00 5.52
N VAL A 30 -3.05 0.30 4.24
CA VAL A 30 -3.20 1.68 3.78
C VAL A 30 -4.47 2.32 4.33
N ARG A 31 -5.59 1.59 4.41
CA ARG A 31 -6.84 2.10 4.99
C ARG A 31 -6.68 2.48 6.46
N GLU A 32 -6.17 1.57 7.29
CA GLU A 32 -5.97 1.80 8.73
C GLU A 32 -5.06 3.02 8.97
N PHE A 33 -3.99 3.16 8.18
CA PHE A 33 -3.12 4.33 8.24
C PHE A 33 -3.85 5.61 7.80
N THR A 34 -4.55 5.57 6.66
CA THR A 34 -5.21 6.73 6.05
C THR A 34 -6.33 7.27 6.93
N GLU A 35 -7.12 6.41 7.57
CA GLU A 35 -8.17 6.81 8.52
C GLU A 35 -7.62 7.62 9.70
N THR A 36 -6.37 7.37 10.10
CA THR A 36 -5.70 8.09 11.17
C THR A 36 -5.14 9.44 10.71
N VAL A 37 -4.54 9.50 9.51
CA VAL A 37 -3.80 10.69 9.05
C VAL A 37 -4.62 11.64 8.16
N MET A 38 -5.72 11.18 7.56
CA MET A 38 -6.54 11.97 6.63
C MET A 38 -7.02 13.31 7.23
N PRO A 39 -7.51 13.39 8.48
CA PRO A 39 -7.91 14.68 9.07
C PRO A 39 -6.77 15.70 9.08
N PHE A 40 -5.56 15.28 9.46
CA PHE A 40 -4.38 16.14 9.46
C PHE A 40 -4.00 16.60 8.04
N VAL A 41 -4.08 15.71 7.05
CA VAL A 41 -3.82 16.06 5.64
C VAL A 41 -4.84 17.07 5.12
N GLN A 42 -6.11 16.97 5.53
CA GLN A 42 -7.15 17.93 5.16
C GLN A 42 -6.92 19.32 5.78
N GLU A 43 -6.50 19.37 7.05
CA GLU A 43 -6.15 20.62 7.72
C GLU A 43 -4.89 21.28 7.13
N ASN A 44 -3.99 20.48 6.54
CA ASN A 44 -2.69 20.93 6.05
C ASN A 44 -2.58 20.77 4.52
N ARG A 45 -3.16 21.71 3.77
CA ARG A 45 -3.25 21.68 2.29
C ARG A 45 -1.93 21.35 1.57
N LYS A 46 -0.78 21.77 2.10
CA LYS A 46 0.55 21.48 1.51
C LYS A 46 0.80 19.99 1.25
N TYR A 47 0.25 19.08 2.07
CA TYR A 47 0.42 17.64 1.86
C TYR A 47 -0.51 17.09 0.77
N LYS A 48 -1.72 17.65 0.69
CA LYS A 48 -2.67 17.34 -0.38
C LYS A 48 -2.18 17.85 -1.73
N ASP A 49 -1.74 19.11 -1.79
CA ASP A 49 -1.27 19.75 -3.03
C ASP A 49 0.01 19.08 -3.57
N ALA A 50 0.86 18.56 -2.68
CA ALA A 50 2.05 17.79 -3.05
C ALA A 50 1.79 16.28 -3.26
N GLN A 51 0.52 15.85 -3.21
CA GLN A 51 0.09 14.45 -3.39
C GLN A 51 0.90 13.45 -2.56
N ILE A 52 1.14 13.79 -1.29
CA ILE A 52 2.06 13.03 -0.44
C ILE A 52 1.54 11.63 -0.16
N LEU A 53 0.24 11.47 0.13
CA LEU A 53 -0.33 10.14 0.39
C LEU A 53 -0.26 9.26 -0.85
N GLU A 54 -0.60 9.79 -2.02
CA GLU A 54 -0.55 9.05 -3.28
C GLU A 54 0.87 8.56 -3.58
N ARG A 55 1.87 9.44 -3.40
CA ARG A 55 3.29 9.10 -3.60
C ARG A 55 3.81 8.11 -2.58
N MET A 56 3.35 8.16 -1.33
CA MET A 56 3.76 7.21 -0.30
C MET A 56 3.20 5.81 -0.55
N THR A 57 2.01 5.71 -1.14
CA THR A 57 1.38 4.42 -1.48
C THR A 57 1.89 3.81 -2.78
N GLU A 58 2.65 4.56 -3.57
CA GLU A 58 3.26 4.06 -4.80
C GLU A 58 4.77 3.87 -4.56
N PRO A 59 5.28 2.63 -4.57
CA PRO A 59 6.69 2.40 -4.34
C PRO A 59 7.52 2.91 -5.53
N ASP A 60 8.63 3.60 -5.24
CA ASP A 60 9.56 4.06 -6.28
C ASP A 60 10.13 2.90 -7.12
N ARG A 61 10.29 1.72 -6.50
CA ARG A 61 10.75 0.50 -7.16
C ARG A 61 10.35 -0.75 -6.38
N ILE A 62 9.89 -1.76 -7.11
CA ILE A 62 9.73 -3.13 -6.62
C ILE A 62 10.70 -4.02 -7.40
N VAL A 63 11.46 -4.87 -6.69
CA VAL A 63 12.35 -5.85 -7.31
C VAL A 63 11.90 -7.24 -6.89
N ILE A 64 11.46 -8.03 -7.85
CA ILE A 64 11.03 -9.42 -7.66
C ILE A 64 11.94 -10.31 -8.49
N PHE A 65 12.52 -11.34 -7.89
CA PHE A 65 13.47 -12.21 -8.59
C PHE A 65 13.38 -13.67 -8.14
N ARG A 66 13.91 -14.55 -8.99
CA ARG A 66 13.99 -15.98 -8.69
C ARG A 66 15.24 -16.28 -7.87
N VAL A 67 15.07 -16.99 -6.77
CA VAL A 67 16.14 -17.60 -5.99
C VAL A 67 16.19 -19.09 -6.34
N ALA A 68 17.24 -19.51 -7.05
CA ALA A 68 17.49 -20.92 -7.35
C ALA A 68 18.51 -21.49 -6.36
N TRP A 69 18.20 -22.65 -5.79
CA TRP A 69 19.04 -23.29 -4.78
C TRP A 69 18.85 -24.82 -4.83
N GLU A 70 19.72 -25.56 -4.16
CA GLU A 70 19.69 -27.02 -4.09
C GLU A 70 19.46 -27.45 -2.63
N ASP A 71 18.53 -28.40 -2.41
CA ASP A 71 18.27 -28.93 -1.07
C ASP A 71 19.27 -30.02 -0.64
N GLU A 72 19.23 -30.43 0.63
CA GLU A 72 20.17 -31.44 1.18
C GLU A 72 20.10 -32.81 0.48
N LYS A 73 19.03 -33.08 -0.27
CA LYS A 73 18.85 -34.31 -1.06
C LYS A 73 19.30 -34.14 -2.52
N GLY A 74 19.88 -33.00 -2.88
CA GLY A 74 20.33 -32.67 -4.22
C GLY A 74 19.22 -32.22 -5.17
N ASN A 75 18.01 -31.91 -4.68
CA ASN A 75 16.93 -31.45 -5.56
C ASN A 75 17.04 -29.95 -5.81
N ILE A 76 16.95 -29.55 -7.08
CA ILE A 76 16.90 -28.14 -7.47
C ILE A 76 15.53 -27.55 -7.11
N ARG A 77 15.57 -26.41 -6.42
CA ARG A 77 14.42 -25.61 -5.98
C ARG A 77 14.48 -24.21 -6.57
N ALA A 78 13.32 -23.60 -6.73
CA ALA A 78 13.17 -22.21 -7.16
C ALA A 78 12.09 -21.52 -6.33
N ASN A 79 12.45 -20.38 -5.71
CA ASN A 79 11.53 -19.52 -4.98
C ASN A 79 11.49 -18.12 -5.59
N ARG A 80 10.46 -17.36 -5.25
CA ARG A 80 10.34 -15.94 -5.56
C ARG A 80 10.69 -15.15 -4.31
N ALA A 81 11.55 -14.15 -4.46
CA ALA A 81 11.87 -13.13 -3.47
C ALA A 81 11.44 -11.76 -3.98
#